data_AF-A0A8J3VII9-F1
#
_entry.id   AF-A0A8J3VII9-F1
#
_cell.length_a   1.000
_cell.length_b   1.000
_cell.length_c   1.000
_cell.angle_alpha   90.00
_cell.angle_beta   90.00
_cell.angle_gamma   90.00
#
_symmetry.space_group_name_H-M   'P 1'
#
loop_
_entity.id
_entity.type
_entity.pdbx_description
1 polymer ?
#
loop_
_entity_poly.entity_id
_entity_poly.type
_entity_poly.pdbx_seq_one_letter_code
_entity_poly.pdbx_strand_id
1 'polypeptide(L)' 'MRCGPLGTHAFRINDPYAVYEVLKPFDVQEGPARPWFGPPGLAIQYKLPRSVQDLIDDDFLREVS' A
#
# COMPACT_ATOMS: atom_id res chain seq x y z
N MET A 1 0.84 5.88 -5.94
CA MET A 1 1.90 6.85 -5.59
C MET A 1 1.94 6.96 -4.07
N ARG A 2 3.11 6.83 -3.42
CA ARG A 2 3.25 6.92 -1.95
C ARG A 2 4.01 8.20 -1.58
N CYS A 3 3.54 8.93 -0.57
CA CYS A 3 4.21 10.11 -0.01
C CYS A 3 4.96 9.71 1.27
N GLY A 4 6.21 9.23 1.12
CA GLY A 4 7.13 8.87 2.22
C GLY A 4 8.38 9.75 2.19
N PRO A 5 9.27 9.66 3.21
CA PRO A 5 10.43 10.54 3.38
C PRO A 5 11.26 10.82 2.14
N LEU A 6 11.68 12.09 1.95
CA LEU A 6 12.80 12.48 1.08
C LEU A 6 14.11 11.99 1.71
N GLY A 7 14.24 10.68 1.90
CA GLY A 7 15.53 10.03 2.07
C GLY A 7 15.79 9.30 0.77
N THR A 8 16.61 9.89 -0.11
CA THR A 8 17.58 9.28 -1.05
C THR A 8 17.36 7.88 -1.66
N HIS A 9 16.12 7.41 -1.75
CA HIS A 9 15.73 6.15 -2.37
C HIS A 9 14.76 6.48 -3.50
N ALA A 10 15.32 6.93 -4.64
CA ALA A 10 14.66 6.72 -5.91
C ALA A 10 14.26 5.24 -5.97
N PHE A 11 13.03 4.92 -6.36
CA PHE A 11 12.52 3.55 -6.45
C PHE A 11 13.57 2.68 -7.13
N ARG A 12 14.32 1.90 -6.36
CA ARG A 12 15.38 1.06 -6.89
C ARG A 12 14.71 -0.19 -7.41
N ILE A 13 15.28 -0.79 -8.44
CA ILE A 13 14.83 -2.08 -8.97
C ILE A 13 14.81 -3.18 -7.87
N ASN A 14 15.54 -2.96 -6.76
CA ASN A 14 15.61 -3.87 -5.61
C ASN A 14 14.72 -3.46 -4.42
N ASP A 15 13.91 -2.40 -4.52
CA ASP A 15 12.99 -2.07 -3.45
C ASP A 15 11.91 -3.16 -3.34
N PRO A 16 11.53 -3.59 -2.12
CA PRO A 16 10.53 -4.62 -1.96
C PRO A 16 9.20 -4.14 -2.53
N TYR A 17 8.73 -4.87 -3.55
CA TYR A 17 7.46 -4.63 -4.23
C TYR A 17 6.63 -5.89 -4.17
N ALA A 18 5.40 -5.77 -3.67
CA ALA A 18 4.46 -6.86 -3.54
C ALA A 18 3.11 -6.46 -4.15
N VAL A 19 2.46 -7.43 -4.82
CA VAL A 19 1.17 -7.27 -5.46
C VAL A 19 0.20 -8.23 -4.81
N TYR A 20 -0.99 -7.74 -4.45
CA TYR A 20 -2.03 -8.55 -3.81
C TYR A 20 -3.33 -8.50 -4.60
N GLU A 21 -4.05 -9.61 -4.60
CA GLU A 21 -5.41 -9.73 -5.08
C GLU A 21 -6.39 -9.82 -3.91
N VAL A 22 -7.51 -9.10 -4.02
CA VAL A 22 -8.59 -9.12 -3.03
C VAL A 22 -9.52 -10.29 -3.35
N LEU A 23 -9.52 -11.31 -2.48
CA LEU A 23 -10.34 -12.51 -2.65
C LEU A 23 -11.75 -12.35 -2.07
N LYS A 24 -11.87 -11.57 -0.98
CA LYS A 24 -13.13 -11.30 -0.27
C LYS A 24 -13.26 -9.81 0.02
N PRO A 25 -14.47 -9.22 -0.02
CA PRO A 25 -14.68 -7.84 0.37
C PRO A 25 -14.42 -7.64 1.88
N PHE A 26 -13.79 -6.52 2.23
CA PHE A 26 -13.58 -6.10 3.62
C PHE A 26 -13.50 -4.57 3.72
N ASP A 27 -13.78 -4.03 4.90
CA ASP A 27 -13.79 -2.59 5.13
C ASP A 27 -12.37 -2.02 5.24
N VAL A 28 -12.15 -0.87 4.60
CA VAL A 28 -10.89 -0.13 4.61
C VAL A 28 -11.14 1.35 4.81
N GLN A 29 -10.16 2.05 5.38
CA GLN A 29 -10.18 3.51 5.38
C GLN A 29 -9.55 4.02 4.09
N GLU A 30 -10.39 4.53 3.19
CA GLU A 30 -10.01 5.21 1.95
C GLU A 30 -9.65 6.67 2.22
N GLY A 31 -8.63 7.17 1.52
CA GLY A 31 -8.38 8.60 1.44
C GLY A 31 -7.27 8.97 0.47
N PRO A 32 -7.19 10.25 0.06
CA PRO A 32 -6.08 10.72 -0.76
C PRO A 32 -4.78 10.73 0.05
N ALA A 33 -3.70 10.24 -0.55
CA ALA A 33 -2.37 10.39 -0.01
C ALA A 33 -2.04 11.89 0.09
N ARG A 34 -1.82 12.38 1.32
CA ARG A 34 -1.47 13.78 1.56
C ARG A 34 -0.14 14.12 0.88
N PRO A 35 -0.01 15.31 0.25
CA PRO A 35 1.27 15.77 -0.27
C PRO A 35 2.25 15.91 0.89
N TRP A 36 3.23 15.03 0.92
CA TRP A 36 4.25 15.00 1.94
C TRP A 36 5.55 14.59 1.24
N PHE A 37 6.66 15.24 1.57
CA PHE A 37 7.98 14.99 0.98
C PHE A 37 8.17 15.35 -0.50
N GLY A 38 7.41 16.30 -1.07
CA GLY A 38 7.74 16.91 -2.37
C GLY A 38 6.98 16.40 -3.61
N PRO A 39 6.58 15.12 -3.75
CA PRO A 39 5.62 14.70 -4.77
C PRO A 39 4.25 15.35 -4.54
N PRO A 40 3.46 15.56 -5.62
CA PRO A 40 2.14 16.20 -5.52
C PRO A 40 1.11 15.41 -4.67
N GLY A 41 1.39 14.16 -4.26
CA GLY A 41 0.43 13.32 -3.56
C GLY A 41 -0.76 12.94 -4.44
N LEU A 42 -1.94 12.73 -3.83
CA LEU A 42 -3.26 12.56 -4.49
C LEU A 42 -3.63 11.17 -5.01
N ALA A 43 -2.74 10.18 -4.96
CA ALA A 43 -3.19 8.80 -5.21
C ALA A 43 -4.13 8.34 -4.08
N ILE A 44 -5.11 7.51 -4.42
CA ILE A 44 -5.95 6.85 -3.43
C ILE A 44 -5.08 5.88 -2.62
N GLN A 45 -5.16 6.00 -1.30
CA GLN A 45 -4.59 5.07 -0.35
C GLN A 45 -5.71 4.39 0.42
N TYR A 46 -5.54 3.09 0.63
CA TYR A 46 -6.36 2.30 1.54
C TYR A 46 -5.52 1.97 2.77
N LYS A 47 -6.02 2.33 3.94
CA LYS A 47 -5.48 1.87 5.22
C LYS A 47 -6.29 0.67 5.67
N LEU A 48 -5.60 -0.45 5.79
CA LEU A 48 -6.16 -1.72 6.23
C LEU A 48 -6.44 -1.68 7.75
N PRO A 49 -7.51 -2.35 8.22
CA PRO A 49 -7.82 -2.42 9.65
C PRO A 49 -6.87 -3.35 10.41
N ARG A 50 -6.18 -4.26 9.70
CA ARG A 50 -5.26 -5.28 10.23
C ARG A 50 -3.99 -5.35 9.37
N SER A 51 -3.01 -6.15 9.78
CA SER A 51 -1.80 -6.32 8.99
C SER A 51 -2.10 -7.06 7.67
N VAL A 52 -1.21 -6.91 6.69
CA VAL A 52 -1.33 -7.65 5.41
C VAL A 52 -1.26 -9.16 5.65
N GLN A 53 -0.40 -9.61 6.58
CA GLN A 53 -0.27 -11.02 6.91
C GLN A 53 -1.57 -11.60 7.48
N ASP A 54 -2.21 -10.91 8.43
CA ASP A 54 -3.49 -11.37 9.00
C ASP A 54 -4.57 -11.52 7.92
N LEU A 55 -4.56 -10.65 6.91
CA LEU A 55 -5.50 -10.71 5.80
C LEU A 55 -5.18 -11.83 4.79
N ILE A 56 -3.91 -12.23 4.68
CA ILE A 56 -3.51 -13.41 3.89
C ILE A 56 -3.93 -14.68 4.63
N ASP A 57 -3.62 -14.76 5.93
CA ASP A 57 -3.91 -15.93 6.76
C ASP A 57 -5.42 -16.21 6.84
N ASP A 58 -6.24 -15.16 6.82
CA ASP A 58 -7.71 -15.25 6.79
C ASP A 58 -8.30 -15.34 5.37
N ASP A 59 -7.51 -15.59 4.32
CA ASP A 59 -7.92 -15.70 2.91
C ASP A 59 -8.59 -14.43 2.31
N PHE A 60 -8.41 -13.25 2.89
CA PHE A 60 -8.92 -12.00 2.31
C PHE A 60 -8.02 -11.46 1.19
N LEU A 61 -6.72 -11.67 1.31
CA LEU A 61 -5.71 -11.25 0.34
C LEU A 61 -4.87 -12.44 -0.12
N ARG A 62 -4.44 -12.39 -1.37
CA ARG A 62 -3.45 -13.33 -1.93
C ARG A 62 -2.31 -12.55 -2.56
N GLU A 63 -1.07 -12.90 -2.25
CA GLU A 63 0.09 -12.38 -2.95
C GLU A 63 0.21 -12.99 -4.35
N VAL A 64 0.47 -12.14 -5.36
CA VAL A 64 0.53 -12.50 -6.78
C VAL A 64 1.97 -12.45 -7.32
N SER A 65 2.89 -11.83 -6.58
CA SER A 65 4.28 -11.60 -7.01
C SER A 65 5.24 -12.71 -6.57
#